data_AF-A0A6A5ATT4-F1
#
_entry.id   AF-A0A6A5ATT4-F1
#
_cell.length_a   1.000
_cell.length_b   1.000
_cell.length_c   1.000
_cell.angle_alpha   90.00
_cell.angle_beta   90.00
_cell.angle_gamma   90.00
#
_symmetry.space_group_name_H-M   'P 1'
#
loop_
_entity.id
_entity.type
_entity.pdbx_description
1 polymer ?
#
loop_
_entity_poly.entity_id
_entity_poly.type
_entity_poly.pdbx_seq_one_letter_code
_entity_poly.pdbx_strand_id
1 'polypeptide(L)'
;AMFSATWPQSIQKLAHEFLTNPVKVTIGSEDLSASANVTQIVEVVDEFGRDAKIDGLLRKYHASRKNRVLVFVLYKKEAVRVEQMLQRKGWACTAIHGDKGQQQ
;
A
#
# COMPACT_ATOMS: atom_id res chain seq x y z
N ALA A 1 20.21 14.61 -6.76
CA ALA A 1 20.12 13.86 -5.48
C ALA A 1 18.99 12.84 -5.60
N MET A 2 19.14 11.67 -4.98
CA MET A 2 18.14 10.59 -4.98
C MET A 2 17.71 10.29 -3.54
N PHE A 3 16.43 9.94 -3.36
CA PHE A 3 15.85 9.58 -2.05
C PHE A 3 15.01 8.31 -2.21
N SER A 4 15.19 7.34 -1.32
CA SER A 4 14.40 6.12 -1.32
C SER A 4 14.32 5.54 0.09
N ALA A 5 13.17 4.94 0.42
CA ALA A 5 13.01 4.15 1.64
C ALA A 5 13.60 2.73 1.49
N THR A 6 13.87 2.28 0.27
CA THR A 6 14.45 0.96 -0.03
C THR A 6 15.68 1.09 -0.91
N TRP A 7 16.69 0.23 -0.72
CA TRP A 7 17.96 0.31 -1.45
C TRP A 7 18.42 -1.02 -2.10
N PRO A 8 17.55 -1.70 -2.87
CA PRO A 8 17.93 -2.94 -3.55
C PRO A 8 18.96 -2.70 -4.67
N GLN A 9 19.63 -3.77 -5.11
CA GLN A 9 20.69 -3.70 -6.11
C GLN A 9 20.27 -3.04 -7.44
N SER A 10 19.00 -3.14 -7.83
CA SER A 10 18.46 -2.48 -9.02
C SER A 10 18.49 -0.94 -8.91
N ILE A 11 18.12 -0.39 -7.75
CA ILE A 11 18.16 1.07 -7.50
C ILE A 11 19.59 1.56 -7.39
N GLN A 12 20.50 0.75 -6.84
CA GLN A 12 21.93 1.07 -6.78
C GLN A 12 22.53 1.24 -8.18
N LYS A 13 22.25 0.30 -9.09
CA LYS A 13 22.70 0.39 -10.49
C LYS A 13 22.21 1.68 -11.15
N LEU A 14 20.92 1.99 -10.99
CA LEU A 14 20.34 3.25 -11.49
C LEU A 14 21.06 4.48 -10.91
N ALA A 15 21.32 4.49 -9.59
CA ALA A 15 22.02 5.61 -8.96
C ALA A 15 23.44 5.81 -9.52
N HIS A 16 24.16 4.74 -9.81
CA HIS A 16 25.49 4.80 -10.42
C HIS A 16 25.50 5.33 -11.86
N GLU A 17 24.40 5.15 -12.60
CA GLU A 17 24.26 5.69 -13.96
C GLU A 17 24.03 7.22 -13.96
N PHE A 18 23.34 7.74 -12.96
CA PHE A 18 22.87 9.14 -12.94
C PHE A 18 23.61 10.06 -11.97
N LEU A 19 24.49 9.54 -11.10
CA LEU A 19 25.21 10.32 -10.10
C LEU A 19 26.73 10.17 -10.25
N THR A 20 27.45 11.29 -10.14
CA THR A 20 28.92 11.31 -10.10
C THR A 20 29.40 11.47 -8.65
N ASN A 21 30.22 10.53 -8.17
CA ASN A 21 30.75 10.49 -6.79
C ASN A 21 29.71 10.79 -5.70
N PRO A 22 28.58 10.05 -5.62
CA PRO A 22 27.55 10.31 -4.62
C PRO A 22 27.99 9.89 -3.21
N VAL A 23 27.54 10.65 -2.21
CA VAL A 23 27.60 10.24 -0.80
C VAL A 23 26.27 9.60 -0.43
N LYS A 24 26.31 8.37 0.10
CA LYS A 24 25.14 7.65 0.63
C LYS A 24 24.98 7.97 2.12
N VAL A 25 23.79 8.38 2.52
CA VAL A 25 23.40 8.54 3.93
C VAL A 25 22.21 7.62 4.20
N THR A 26 22.23 6.89 5.31
CA THR A 26 21.17 5.95 5.70
C THR A 26 20.78 6.20 7.15
N ILE A 27 19.47 6.17 7.43
CA ILE A 27 18.90 6.31 8.77
C ILE A 27 18.21 4.99 9.10
N GLY A 28 18.63 4.31 10.17
CA GLY A 28 18.13 2.98 10.55
C GLY A 28 19.09 1.84 10.17
N SER A 29 18.56 0.64 9.95
CA SER A 29 19.32 -0.54 9.50
C SER A 29 19.51 -0.56 7.98
N GLU A 30 20.56 -1.22 7.49
CA GLU A 30 20.72 -1.46 6.04
C GLU A 30 19.75 -2.51 5.50
N ASP A 31 19.30 -3.42 6.36
CA ASP A 31 18.27 -4.39 6.03
C ASP A 31 16.91 -3.73 5.84
N LEU A 32 16.11 -4.31 4.93
CA LEU A 32 14.76 -3.88 4.63
C LEU A 32 13.89 -4.01 5.88
N SER A 33 13.79 -2.95 6.67
CA SER A 33 13.00 -2.92 7.89
C SER A 33 11.79 -2.00 7.71
N ALA A 34 10.61 -2.52 8.03
CA ALA A 34 9.43 -1.68 8.17
C ALA A 34 9.57 -0.79 9.41
N SER A 35 8.91 0.36 9.41
CA SER A 35 8.93 1.27 10.56
C SER A 35 8.47 0.55 11.83
N ALA A 36 9.26 0.67 12.91
CA ALA A 36 8.95 0.08 14.21
C ALA A 36 7.62 0.56 14.82
N ASN A 37 7.09 1.69 14.33
CA ASN A 37 5.81 2.26 14.78
C ASN A 37 4.59 1.63 14.07
N VAL A 38 4.78 0.64 13.21
CA VAL A 38 3.71 -0.02 12.47
C VAL A 38 3.52 -1.44 12.99
N THR A 39 2.37 -1.71 13.61
CA THR A 39 1.96 -3.08 13.93
C THR A 39 1.65 -3.84 12.64
N GLN A 40 2.36 -4.95 12.42
CA GLN A 40 2.19 -5.80 11.24
C GLN A 40 1.48 -7.09 11.64
N ILE A 41 0.39 -7.40 10.94
CA ILE A 41 -0.41 -8.61 11.16
C ILE A 41 -0.54 -9.33 9.82
N VAL A 42 -0.13 -10.60 9.76
CA VAL A 42 -0.25 -11.44 8.58
C VAL A 42 -1.30 -12.50 8.84
N GLU A 43 -2.29 -12.58 7.97
CA GLU A 43 -3.37 -13.57 8.07
C GLU A 43 -3.43 -14.38 6.78
N VAL A 44 -3.36 -15.71 6.91
CA VAL A 44 -3.54 -16.63 5.79
C VAL A 44 -5.03 -16.89 5.61
N VAL A 45 -5.56 -16.55 4.44
CA VAL A 45 -6.98 -16.69 4.12
C VAL A 45 -7.15 -17.42 2.80
N ASP A 46 -8.25 -18.16 2.70
CA ASP A 46 -8.69 -18.73 1.44
C ASP A 46 -9.06 -17.62 0.44
N GLU A 47 -8.91 -17.91 -0.85
CA GLU A 47 -9.15 -16.94 -1.92
C GLU A 47 -10.57 -16.35 -1.87
N PHE A 48 -11.57 -17.19 -1.61
CA PHE A 48 -12.98 -16.80 -1.53
C PHE A 48 -13.32 -16.09 -0.22
N GLY A 49 -12.46 -16.21 0.80
CA GLY A 49 -12.62 -15.56 2.10
C GLY A 49 -12.20 -14.09 2.13
N ARG A 50 -11.46 -13.61 1.12
CA ARG A 50 -10.86 -12.26 1.11
C ARG A 50 -11.87 -11.14 1.28
N ASP A 51 -12.98 -11.16 0.55
CA ASP A 51 -13.99 -10.09 0.60
C ASP A 51 -14.68 -10.02 1.97
N ALA A 52 -15.04 -11.17 2.54
CA ALA A 52 -15.60 -11.25 3.88
C ALA A 52 -14.59 -10.77 4.94
N LYS A 53 -13.31 -11.12 4.76
CA LYS A 53 -12.24 -10.69 5.64
C LYS A 53 -12.04 -9.18 5.63
N ILE A 54 -12.02 -8.56 4.45
CA ILE A 54 -11.88 -7.09 4.32
C ILE A 54 -13.04 -6.39 5.05
N ASP A 55 -14.28 -6.82 4.84
CA ASP A 55 -15.45 -6.25 5.53
C ASP A 55 -15.32 -6.40 7.06
N GLY A 56 -14.91 -7.59 7.54
CA GLY A 56 -14.68 -7.83 8.96
C GLY A 56 -13.58 -6.94 9.56
N LEU A 57 -12.49 -6.71 8.83
CA LEU A 57 -11.42 -5.81 9.26
C LEU A 57 -11.89 -4.36 9.32
N LEU A 58 -12.69 -3.90 8.36
CA LEU A 58 -13.28 -2.57 8.38
C LEU A 58 -14.27 -2.40 9.53
N ARG A 59 -15.09 -3.42 9.83
CA ARG A 59 -15.95 -3.42 11.02
C ARG A 59 -15.15 -3.37 12.32
N LYS A 60 -13.98 -4.00 12.38
CA LYS A 60 -13.13 -4.01 13.58
C LYS A 60 -12.37 -2.68 13.77
N TYR A 61 -11.71 -2.20 12.73
CA TYR A 61 -10.75 -1.08 12.83
C TYR A 61 -11.28 0.26 12.33
N HIS A 62 -12.39 0.26 11.59
CA HIS A 62 -12.98 1.46 11.00
C HIS A 62 -14.47 1.65 11.39
N ALA A 63 -14.93 0.98 12.46
CA ALA A 63 -16.30 1.10 12.96
C ALA A 63 -16.74 2.55 13.19
N SER A 64 -15.84 3.36 13.79
CA SER A 64 -16.11 4.75 14.14
C SER A 64 -16.21 5.68 12.93
N ARG A 65 -15.73 5.25 11.76
CA ARG A 65 -15.62 6.05 10.53
C ARG A 65 -14.79 7.34 10.66
N LYS A 66 -13.98 7.47 11.72
CA LYS A 66 -13.18 8.68 12.01
C LYS A 66 -11.72 8.58 11.55
N ASN A 67 -11.21 7.36 11.38
CA ASN A 67 -9.86 7.10 10.87
C ASN A 67 -9.85 6.94 9.36
N ARG A 68 -8.66 6.98 8.75
CA ARG A 68 -8.45 6.68 7.33
C ARG A 68 -7.93 5.26 7.16
N VAL A 69 -8.36 4.59 6.09
CA VAL A 69 -7.92 3.24 5.72
C VAL A 69 -7.50 3.26 4.26
N LEU A 70 -6.38 2.63 3.94
CA LEU A 70 -5.92 2.40 2.58
C LEU A 70 -5.88 0.89 2.33
N VAL A 71 -6.56 0.44 1.28
CA VAL A 71 -6.60 -0.97 0.86
C VAL A 71 -5.85 -1.08 -0.46
N PHE A 72 -4.76 -1.84 -0.46
CA PHE A 72 -4.00 -2.15 -1.67
C PHE A 72 -4.52 -3.45 -2.29
N VAL A 73 -4.63 -3.44 -3.63
CA VAL A 73 -5.00 -4.60 -4.45
C VAL A 73 -4.05 -4.70 -5.63
N LEU A 74 -3.98 -5.87 -6.26
CA LEU A 74 -2.95 -6.14 -7.27
C LEU A 74 -3.28 -5.50 -8.63
N TYR A 75 -4.54 -5.54 -9.06
CA TYR A 75 -4.94 -5.10 -10.40
C TYR A 75 -5.90 -3.91 -10.39
N LYS A 76 -5.80 -3.05 -11.41
CA LYS A 76 -6.71 -1.89 -11.60
C LYS A 76 -8.19 -2.29 -11.63
N LYS A 77 -8.52 -3.37 -12.35
CA LYS A 77 -9.88 -3.94 -12.39
C LYS A 77 -10.36 -4.42 -11.02
N GLU A 78 -9.46 -4.94 -10.20
CA GLU A 78 -9.77 -5.39 -8.84
C GLU A 78 -10.08 -4.20 -7.92
N ALA A 79 -9.40 -3.07 -8.10
CA ALA A 79 -9.67 -1.85 -7.33
C ALA A 79 -11.11 -1.38 -7.53
N VAL A 80 -11.59 -1.35 -8.78
CA VAL A 80 -12.99 -1.02 -9.11
C VAL A 80 -13.96 -2.05 -8.53
N ARG A 81 -13.65 -3.35 -8.63
CA ARG A 81 -14.48 -4.42 -8.06
C ARG A 81 -14.63 -4.28 -6.54
N VAL A 82 -13.53 -4.05 -5.84
CA VAL A 82 -13.49 -3.91 -4.37
C VAL A 82 -14.21 -2.64 -3.93
N GLU A 83 -14.01 -1.52 -4.62
CA GLU A 83 -14.76 -0.26 -4.39
C GLU A 83 -16.28 -0.50 -4.48
N GLN A 84 -16.76 -1.11 -5.57
CA GLN A 84 -18.19 -1.39 -5.74
C GLN A 84 -18.72 -2.35 -4.67
N MET A 85 -17.96 -3.39 -4.33
CA MET A 85 -18.33 -4.37 -3.29
C MET A 85 -18.47 -3.69 -1.92
N LEU A 86 -17.52 -2.82 -1.56
CA LEU A 86 -17.52 -2.09 -0.29
C LEU A 86 -18.62 -1.03 -0.24
N GLN A 87 -18.87 -0.30 -1.34
CA GLN A 87 -19.98 0.65 -1.44
C GLN A 87 -21.34 -0.04 -1.28
N ARG A 88 -21.55 -1.21 -1.89
CA ARG A 88 -22.77 -2.03 -1.69
C ARG A 88 -22.96 -2.47 -0.23
N LYS A 89 -21.87 -2.58 0.54
CA LYS A 89 -21.88 -2.88 1.97
C LYS A 89 -21.98 -1.63 2.87
N GLY A 90 -22.10 -0.43 2.29
CA GLY A 90 -22.26 0.83 3.03
C GLY A 90 -20.93 1.46 3.48
N TRP A 91 -19.81 1.13 2.84
CA TRP A 91 -18.54 1.81 3.07
C TRP A 91 -18.38 2.99 2.12
N ALA A 92 -18.05 4.16 2.69
CA ALA A 92 -17.67 5.34 1.91
C ALA A 92 -16.21 5.17 1.49
N CYS A 93 -15.97 4.76 0.26
CA CYS A 93 -14.64 4.56 -0.30
C CYS A 93 -14.60 4.96 -1.78
N THR A 94 -13.38 5.28 -2.24
CA THR A 94 -13.07 5.49 -3.65
C THR A 94 -11.82 4.71 -4.03
N ALA A 95 -11.78 4.16 -5.24
CA ALA A 95 -10.57 3.56 -5.79
C ALA A 95 -9.73 4.58 -6.54
N ILE A 96 -8.41 4.48 -6.42
CA ILE A 96 -7.43 5.24 -7.22
C ILE A 96 -6.58 4.22 -7.99
N HIS A 97 -6.51 4.36 -9.30
CA HIS A 97 -5.68 3.56 -10.19
C HIS A 97 -5.41 4.31 -11.49
N GLY A 98 -4.40 3.89 -12.25
CA GLY A 98 -3.93 4.62 -13.45
C GLY A 98 -4.89 4.68 -14.65
N ASP A 99 -6.11 4.13 -14.55
CA ASP A 99 -7.14 4.29 -15.59
C ASP A 99 -8.19 5.36 -15.22
N LYS A 100 -8.10 5.95 -14.00
CA LYS A 100 -8.94 7.09 -13.61
C LYS A 100 -8.33 8.39 -14.14
N GLY A 101 -9.19 9.34 -14.50
CA GLY A 101 -8.74 10.67 -14.94
C GLY A 101 -8.10 11.44 -13.79
N GLN A 102 -7.05 12.22 -14.07
CA GLN A 102 -6.28 12.94 -13.05
C GLN A 102 -7.09 14.01 -12.28
N GLN A 103 -8.21 14.48 -12.84
CA GLN A 103 -9.10 15.46 -12.21
C GLN A 103 -10.17 14.84 -11.30
N GLN A 104 -10.22 13.50 -11.18
CA GLN A 104 -11.12 12.78 -10.27
C GLN A 104 -10.54 12.63 -8.87
#